data_AF-A0A9P6S608-F1
#
_entry.id   AF-A0A9P6S608-F1
#
_cell.length_a   1.000
_cell.length_b   1.000
_cell.length_c   1.000
_cell.angle_alpha   90.00
_cell.angle_beta   90.00
_cell.angle_gamma   90.00
#
_symmetry.space_group_name_H-M   'P 1'
#
loop_
_entity.id
_entity.type
_entity.pdbx_description
1 polymer ?
#
loop_
_entity_poly.entity_id
_entity_poly.type
_entity_poly.pdbx_seq_one_letter_code
_entity_poly.pdbx_strand_id
1 'polypeptide(L)'
;MPKPIEKMGADEILASSKKLFFGGFCLLPMLWVYNICYVWPVRNRTDLSPQVRHYMLLSGILSIVLFIVFSAWFGIFINQRLNWGTTGDLLTVVLVKGV
;
A
#
# COMPACT_ATOMS: atom_id res chain seq x y z
N MET A 1 23.92 -10.43 4.25
CA MET A 1 22.92 -9.51 4.82
C MET A 1 22.57 -8.46 3.79
N PRO A 2 21.29 -8.10 3.60
CA PRO A 2 20.93 -6.93 2.81
C PRO A 2 21.65 -5.68 3.37
N LYS A 3 22.18 -4.84 2.49
CA LYS A 3 22.87 -3.61 2.91
C LYS A 3 21.84 -2.64 3.53
N PRO A 4 22.19 -1.93 4.62
CA PRO A 4 21.37 -0.83 5.11
C PRO A 4 21.20 0.21 4.00
N ILE A 5 19.99 0.75 3.84
CA ILE A 5 19.65 1.73 2.78
C ILE A 5 20.54 2.98 2.81
N GLU A 6 21.00 3.37 4.00
CA GLU A 6 21.93 4.49 4.21
C GLU A 6 23.26 4.30 3.47
N LYS A 7 23.68 3.05 3.26
CA LYS A 7 24.93 2.70 2.57
C LYS A 7 24.73 2.39 1.09
N MET A 8 23.50 2.49 0.58
CA MET A 8 23.19 2.23 -0.83
C MET A 8 23.45 3.49 -1.69
N GLY A 9 23.78 3.25 -2.95
CA GLY A 9 23.89 4.30 -3.96
C GLY A 9 22.53 4.89 -4.32
N ALA A 10 22.49 6.15 -4.76
CA ALA A 10 21.25 6.85 -5.10
C ALA A 10 20.44 6.11 -6.21
N ASP A 11 21.12 5.52 -7.19
CA ASP A 11 20.49 4.75 -8.27
C ASP A 11 19.85 3.45 -7.79
N GLU A 12 20.48 2.75 -6.84
CA GLU A 12 19.93 1.54 -6.24
C GLU A 12 18.67 1.84 -5.42
N ILE A 13 18.67 2.97 -4.70
CA ILE A 13 17.51 3.45 -3.94
C ILE A 13 16.36 3.79 -4.91
N LEU A 14 16.66 4.47 -6.01
CA LEU A 14 15.66 4.79 -7.04
C LEU A 14 15.07 3.53 -7.68
N ALA A 15 15.91 2.56 -8.06
CA ALA A 15 15.45 1.30 -8.62
C ALA A 15 14.55 0.52 -7.64
N SER A 16 14.92 0.52 -6.36
CA SER A 16 14.13 -0.11 -5.29
C SER A 16 12.78 0.58 -5.11
N SER A 17 12.77 1.92 -5.05
CA SER A 17 11.53 2.69 -4.89
C SER A 17 10.59 2.52 -6.09
N LYS A 18 11.11 2.45 -7.33
CA LYS A 18 10.31 2.14 -8.52
C LYS A 18 9.67 0.76 -8.43
N LYS A 19 10.44 -0.28 -8.04
CA LYS A 19 9.91 -1.64 -7.89
C LYS A 19 8.81 -1.72 -6.84
N LEU A 20 9.00 -1.08 -5.69
CA LEU A 20 7.99 -1.04 -4.63
C LEU A 20 6.75 -0.23 -5.05
N PHE A 21 6.95 0.87 -5.76
CA PHE A 21 5.85 1.67 -6.32
C PHE A 21 5.01 0.88 -7.31
N PHE A 22 5.62 0.27 -8.32
CA PHE A 22 4.89 -0.53 -9.31
C PHE A 22 4.31 -1.82 -8.72
N GLY A 23 5.02 -2.45 -7.79
CA GLY A 23 4.52 -3.63 -7.09
C GLY A 23 3.24 -3.38 -6.29
N GLY A 24 3.03 -2.16 -5.78
CA GLY A 24 1.82 -1.83 -5.03
C GLY A 24 0.54 -1.86 -5.89
N PHE A 25 0.66 -1.71 -7.21
CA PHE A 25 -0.48 -1.85 -8.13
C PHE A 25 -1.05 -3.26 -8.21
N CYS A 26 -0.34 -4.28 -7.69
CA CYS A 26 -0.87 -5.63 -7.50
C CYS A 26 -1.86 -5.71 -6.31
N LEU A 27 -2.61 -4.63 -6.02
CA LEU A 27 -3.52 -4.46 -4.88
C LEU A 27 -2.83 -4.65 -3.52
N LEU A 28 -1.59 -4.17 -3.41
CA LEU A 28 -0.77 -4.27 -2.20
C LEU A 28 -0.55 -2.87 -1.60
N PRO A 29 -1.55 -2.24 -0.97
CA PRO A 29 -1.40 -0.91 -0.38
C PRO A 29 -0.31 -0.87 0.70
N MET A 30 -0.14 -1.97 1.44
CA MET A 30 0.92 -2.10 2.45
C MET A 30 2.33 -2.02 1.85
N LEU A 31 2.50 -2.36 0.57
CA LEU A 31 3.80 -2.25 -0.11
C LEU A 31 4.17 -0.77 -0.37
N TRP A 32 3.19 0.07 -0.66
CA TRP A 32 3.41 1.51 -0.76
C TRP A 32 3.75 2.14 0.59
N VAL A 33 3.11 1.70 1.68
CA VAL A 33 3.49 2.12 3.04
C VAL A 33 4.93 1.70 3.34
N TYR A 34 5.29 0.46 3.01
CA TYR A 34 6.66 -0.02 3.15
C TYR A 34 7.65 0.82 2.34
N ASN A 35 7.33 1.21 1.10
CA ASN A 35 8.17 2.10 0.29
C ASN A 35 8.46 3.42 1.02
N ILE A 36 7.44 4.01 1.66
CA ILE A 36 7.60 5.25 2.43
C ILE A 36 8.51 5.01 3.63
N CYS A 37 8.22 4.01 4.47
CA CYS A 37 9.05 3.68 5.64
C CYS A 37 10.50 3.35 5.27
N TYR A 38 10.71 2.68 4.13
CA TYR A 38 12.02 2.29 3.63
C TYR A 38 12.84 3.51 3.18
N VAL A 39 12.24 4.44 2.44
CA VAL A 39 12.91 5.64 1.91
C VAL A 39 13.00 6.78 2.94
N TRP A 40 12.12 6.80 3.94
CA TRP A 40 12.02 7.87 4.94
C TRP A 40 13.35 8.26 5.63
N PRO A 41 14.23 7.33 6.03
CA PRO A 41 15.49 7.65 6.70
C PRO A 41 16.47 8.40 5.79
N VAL A 42 16.45 8.11 4.49
CA VAL A 42 17.39 8.65 3.50
C VAL A 42 16.82 9.85 2.73
N ARG A 43 15.59 10.27 3.03
CA ARG A 43 14.87 11.32 2.29
C ARG A 43 15.62 12.65 2.19
N ASN A 44 16.48 12.95 3.16
CA ASN A 44 17.20 14.20 3.29
C ASN A 44 18.57 14.21 2.60
N ARG A 45 19.06 13.08 2.06
CA ARG A 45 20.37 13.11 1.37
C ARG A 45 20.26 13.92 0.08
N THR A 46 21.32 14.67 -0.22
CA THR A 46 21.42 15.58 -1.37
C THR A 46 21.72 14.88 -2.69
N ASP A 47 22.24 13.64 -2.63
CA ASP A 47 22.56 12.82 -3.80
C ASP A 47 21.35 12.08 -4.39
N LEU A 48 20.20 12.10 -3.72
CA LEU A 48 19.00 11.43 -4.22
C LEU A 48 18.38 12.18 -5.40
N SER A 49 18.03 11.41 -6.43
CA SER A 49 17.18 11.91 -7.52
C SER A 49 15.83 12.43 -6.96
N PRO A 50 15.33 13.59 -7.44
CA PRO A 50 13.99 14.08 -7.09
C PRO A 50 12.87 13.07 -7.35
N GLN A 51 13.08 12.13 -8.29
CA GLN A 51 12.14 11.05 -8.60
C GLN A 51 11.85 10.17 -7.39
N VAL A 52 12.82 9.92 -6.51
CA VAL A 52 12.62 9.07 -5.32
C VAL A 52 11.56 9.68 -4.40
N ARG A 53 11.65 11.00 -4.16
CA ARG A 53 10.64 11.72 -3.36
C ARG A 53 9.28 11.71 -4.03
N HIS A 54 9.25 11.84 -5.35
CA HIS A 54 8.00 11.76 -6.12
C HIS A 54 7.31 10.40 -5.97
N TYR A 55 8.04 9.29 -6.15
CA TYR A 55 7.49 7.94 -5.96
C TYR A 55 7.07 7.68 -4.52
N MET A 56 7.84 8.16 -3.54
CA MET A 56 7.48 8.07 -2.12
C MET A 56 6.14 8.78 -1.83
N LEU A 57 5.96 10.01 -2.32
CA LEU A 57 4.73 10.78 -2.12
C LEU A 57 3.54 10.15 -2.85
N LEU A 58 3.71 9.73 -4.10
CA LEU A 58 2.67 9.04 -4.86
C LEU A 58 2.26 7.72 -4.20
N SER A 59 3.21 6.94 -3.69
CA SER A 59 2.92 5.75 -2.88
C SER A 59 2.02 6.08 -1.69
N GLY A 60 2.28 7.19 -0.97
CA GLY A 60 1.43 7.63 0.13
C GLY A 60 0.01 7.96 -0.30
N ILE A 61 -0.14 8.73 -1.38
CA ILE A 61 -1.46 9.11 -1.91
C ILE A 61 -2.24 7.87 -2.35
N LEU A 62 -1.64 6.99 -3.15
CA LEU A 62 -2.30 5.79 -3.63
C LEU A 62 -2.68 4.83 -2.50
N SER A 63 -1.84 4.72 -1.47
CA SER A 63 -2.16 3.93 -0.29
C SER A 63 -3.40 4.46 0.45
N ILE A 64 -3.52 5.78 0.61
CA ILE A 64 -4.69 6.40 1.25
C ILE A 64 -5.94 6.18 0.40
N VAL A 65 -5.84 6.38 -0.93
CA VAL A 65 -6.95 6.16 -1.85
C VAL A 65 -7.45 4.73 -1.78
N LEU A 66 -6.55 3.73 -1.86
CA LEU A 66 -6.96 2.32 -1.72
C LEU A 66 -7.53 2.03 -0.34
N PHE A 67 -6.97 2.59 0.73
CA PHE A 67 -7.51 2.41 2.07
C PHE A 67 -8.96 2.89 2.16
N ILE A 68 -9.26 4.09 1.64
CA ILE A 68 -10.62 4.63 1.59
C ILE A 68 -11.55 3.72 0.78
N VAL A 69 -11.11 3.25 -0.39
CA VAL A 69 -11.89 2.33 -1.24
C VAL A 69 -12.20 1.02 -0.51
N PHE A 70 -11.20 0.42 0.14
CA PHE A 70 -11.38 -0.81 0.91
C PHE A 70 -12.28 -0.60 2.13
N SER A 71 -12.13 0.52 2.86
CA SER A 71 -12.99 0.87 4.00
C SER A 71 -14.43 1.10 3.56
N ALA A 72 -14.66 1.80 2.44
CA ALA A 72 -15.98 2.02 1.89
C ALA A 72 -16.63 0.70 1.46
N TRP A 73 -15.89 -0.16 0.74
CA TRP A 73 -16.37 -1.50 0.37
C TRP A 73 -16.72 -2.34 1.60
N PHE A 74 -15.85 -2.35 2.60
CA PHE A 74 -16.09 -3.07 3.86
C PHE A 74 -17.36 -2.56 4.56
N GLY A 75 -17.54 -1.23 4.64
CA GLY A 75 -18.74 -0.62 5.20
C GLY A 75 -20.01 -1.03 4.45
N ILE A 76 -20.01 -0.96 3.11
CA ILE A 76 -21.14 -1.40 2.28
C ILE A 76 -21.44 -2.88 2.53
N PHE A 77 -20.41 -3.73 2.50
CA PHE A 77 -20.56 -5.17 2.69
C PHE A 77 -21.17 -5.49 4.05
N ILE A 78 -20.63 -4.96 5.15
CA ILE A 78 -21.15 -5.25 6.49
C ILE A 78 -22.60 -4.79 6.67
N ASN A 79 -22.97 -3.64 6.12
CA ASN A 79 -24.32 -3.09 6.28
C ASN A 79 -25.35 -3.75 5.35
N GLN A 80 -24.96 -4.19 4.16
CA GLN A 80 -25.89 -4.68 3.15
C GLN A 80 -25.82 -6.19 2.91
N ARG A 81 -24.84 -6.92 3.45
CA ARG A 81 -24.66 -8.36 3.20
C ARG A 81 -25.92 -9.19 3.43
N LEU A 82 -26.73 -8.85 4.45
CA LEU A 82 -27.97 -9.57 4.77
C LEU A 82 -29.05 -9.34 3.70
N ASN A 83 -29.08 -8.14 3.11
CA ASN A 83 -30.03 -7.79 2.05
C ASN A 83 -29.66 -8.44 0.71
N TRP A 84 -28.42 -8.88 0.54
CA TRP A 84 -27.94 -9.53 -0.69
C TRP A 84 -28.28 -11.04 -0.73
N GLY A 85 -28.83 -11.60 0.35
CA GLY A 85 -29.25 -13.00 0.44
C GLY A 85 -28.11 -13.96 0.13
N THR A 86 -28.35 -14.90 -0.79
CA THR A 86 -27.38 -15.95 -1.19
C THR A 86 -26.05 -15.39 -1.69
N THR A 87 -26.06 -14.23 -2.36
CA THR A 87 -24.82 -13.58 -2.82
C THR A 87 -23.98 -13.09 -1.64
N GLY A 88 -24.64 -12.53 -0.60
CA GLY A 88 -23.99 -12.11 0.63
C GLY A 88 -23.37 -13.28 1.39
N ASP A 89 -24.07 -14.41 1.43
CA ASP A 89 -23.59 -15.64 2.06
C ASP A 89 -22.38 -16.22 1.32
N LEU A 90 -22.40 -16.24 -0.02
CA LEU A 90 -21.28 -16.72 -0.84
C LEU A 90 -20.00 -15.89 -0.70
N LEU A 91 -20.16 -14.57 -0.52
CA LEU A 91 -19.03 -13.66 -0.31
C LEU A 91 -18.52 -13.66 1.14
N THR A 92 -19.30 -14.21 2.08
CA THR A 92 -18.93 -14.22 3.50
C THR A 92 -17.97 -15.38 3.78
N VAL A 93 -16.71 -15.05 4.07
CA VAL A 93 -15.70 -16.05 4.45
C VAL A 93 -15.82 -16.49 5.90
N VAL A 94 -16.13 -15.54 6.80
CA VAL A 94 -16.29 -15.81 8.24
C VAL A 94 -17.71 -15.44 8.64
N LEU A 95 -18.51 -16.48 8.89
CA LEU A 95 -19.88 -16.32 9.40
C LEU A 95 -19.82 -16.01 10.89
N VAL A 96 -20.35 -14.85 11.27
CA VAL A 96 -20.60 -14.53 12.69
C VAL A 96 -21.81 -15.33 13.14
N LYS A 97 -21.61 -16.32 14.01
CA LYS A 97 -22.72 -17.08 14.61
C LYS A 97 -23.43 -16.20 15.64
N GLY A 98 -24.76 -16.13 15.57
CA GLY A 98 -25.59 -15.41 16.55
C GLY A 98 -26.10 -14.03 16.11
N VAL A 99 -26.02 -13.72 14.81
CA VAL A 99 -26.74 -12.61 14.17
C VAL A 99 -27.74 -13.17 13.19
#